data_AF-A0A317DGQ0-F1
#
_entry.id   AF-A0A317DGQ0-F1
#
_cell.length_a   1.000
_cell.length_b   1.000
_cell.length_c   1.000
_cell.angle_alpha   90.00
_cell.angle_beta   90.00
_cell.angle_gamma   90.00
#
_symmetry.space_group_name_H-M   'P 1'
#
loop_
_entity.id
_entity.type
_entity.pdbx_description
1 polymer ?
#
loop_
_entity_poly.entity_id
_entity_poly.type
_entity_poly.pdbx_seq_one_letter_code
_entity_poly.pdbx_strand_id
1 'polypeptide(L)'
;MKLLMYTLPKTGAGISVAGVSLAAYQLTWLAVALVVAGGVLFTAAKLFPRVAVEPVPDASGRTRMRMTLNGRPIRAARGAHR
;
A
#
# COMPACT_ATOMS: atom_id res chain seq x y z
N MET A 1 -19.77 -54.27 16.21
CA MET A 1 -18.77 -53.23 15.88
C MET A 1 -19.30 -52.31 14.76
N LYS A 2 -20.47 -51.69 14.95
CA LYS A 2 -21.11 -50.84 13.91
C LYS A 2 -22.12 -49.83 14.47
N LEU A 3 -21.93 -49.40 15.72
CA LEU A 3 -22.84 -48.46 16.39
C LEU A 3 -22.16 -47.22 16.99
N LEU A 4 -20.82 -47.11 16.87
CA LEU A 4 -20.06 -45.98 17.45
C LEU A 4 -19.67 -44.90 16.42
N MET A 5 -19.99 -45.09 15.13
CA MET A 5 -19.59 -44.18 14.05
C MET A 5 -20.69 -43.19 13.60
N TYR A 6 -21.85 -43.15 14.28
CA TYR A 6 -23.02 -42.40 13.76
C TYR A 6 -23.51 -41.23 14.63
N THR A 7 -22.76 -40.82 15.64
CA THR A 7 -23.16 -39.72 16.53
C THR A 7 -22.08 -38.67 16.68
N LEU A 8 -21.38 -38.31 15.60
CA LEU A 8 -20.88 -36.94 15.53
C LEU A 8 -22.10 -36.03 15.38
N PRO A 9 -22.31 -35.05 16.27
CA PRO A 9 -23.44 -34.15 16.16
C PRO A 9 -23.32 -33.42 14.82
N LYS A 10 -24.21 -33.75 13.87
CA LYS A 10 -24.28 -33.12 12.53
C LYS A 10 -24.41 -31.60 12.63
N THR A 11 -24.91 -31.11 13.76
CA THR A 11 -24.95 -29.70 14.16
C THR A 11 -23.57 -29.13 14.46
N GLY A 12 -22.71 -29.83 15.21
CA GLY A 12 -21.36 -29.36 15.54
C GLY A 12 -20.46 -29.25 14.31
N ALA A 13 -20.41 -30.29 13.48
CA ALA A 13 -19.61 -30.29 12.25
C ALA A 13 -20.10 -29.24 11.23
N GLY A 14 -21.42 -29.05 11.09
CA GLY A 14 -22.00 -28.04 10.20
C GLY A 14 -21.66 -26.61 10.62
N ILE A 15 -21.70 -26.31 11.93
CA ILE A 15 -21.31 -25.00 12.47
C ILE A 15 -19.82 -24.75 12.25
N SER A 16 -18.97 -25.76 12.47
CA SER A 16 -17.53 -25.66 12.20
C SER A 16 -17.23 -25.38 10.73
N VAL A 17 -17.88 -26.09 9.80
CA VAL A 17 -17.71 -25.89 8.36
C VAL A 17 -18.19 -24.50 7.95
N ALA A 18 -19.37 -24.06 8.41
CA ALA A 18 -19.87 -22.72 8.13
C ALA A 18 -18.94 -21.62 8.65
N GLY A 19 -18.39 -21.79 9.86
CA GLY A 19 -17.41 -20.86 10.44
C GLY A 19 -16.11 -20.79 9.63
N VAL A 20 -15.58 -21.93 9.19
CA VAL A 20 -14.37 -21.99 8.34
C VAL A 20 -14.63 -21.38 6.96
N SER A 21 -15.77 -21.66 6.35
CA SER A 21 -16.15 -21.07 5.06
C SER A 21 -16.32 -19.56 5.16
N LEU A 22 -16.92 -19.05 6.24
CA LEU A 22 -17.06 -17.61 6.47
C LEU A 22 -15.69 -16.95 6.67
N ALA A 23 -14.80 -17.57 7.44
CA ALA A 23 -13.43 -17.08 7.62
C ALA A 23 -12.67 -17.04 6.28
N ALA A 24 -12.77 -18.09 5.46
CA ALA A 24 -12.15 -18.16 4.15
C ALA A 24 -12.70 -17.07 3.19
N TYR A 25 -14.01 -16.84 3.22
CA TYR A 25 -14.67 -15.78 2.45
C TYR A 25 -14.15 -14.39 2.85
N GLN A 26 -14.07 -14.12 4.15
CA GLN A 26 -13.54 -12.86 4.68
C GLN A 26 -12.06 -12.65 4.30
N LEU A 27 -11.23 -13.71 4.40
CA LEU A 27 -9.83 -13.65 3.98
C LEU A 27 -9.68 -13.36 2.48
N THR A 28 -10.58 -13.91 1.66
CA THR A 28 -10.58 -13.66 0.22
C THR A 28 -10.88 -12.18 -0.06
N TRP A 29 -11.88 -11.60 0.61
CA TRP A 29 -12.17 -10.17 0.49
C TRP A 29 -11.04 -9.28 1.00
N LEU A 30 -10.39 -9.67 2.10
CA LEU A 30 -9.21 -8.97 2.59
C LEU A 30 -8.07 -8.98 1.56
N ALA A 31 -7.83 -10.13 0.93
CA ALA A 31 -6.82 -10.25 -0.14
C ALA A 31 -7.17 -9.37 -1.34
N VAL A 32 -8.44 -9.35 -1.77
CA VAL A 32 -8.91 -8.45 -2.84
C VAL A 32 -8.69 -6.99 -2.46
N ALA A 33 -9.05 -6.59 -1.24
CA ALA A 33 -8.86 -5.23 -0.75
C ALA A 33 -7.37 -4.82 -0.76
N LEU A 34 -6.47 -5.72 -0.34
CA LEU A 34 -5.03 -5.49 -0.38
C LEU A 34 -4.50 -5.32 -1.80
N VAL A 35 -4.96 -6.16 -2.75
CA VAL A 35 -4.57 -6.04 -4.17
C VAL A 35 -5.04 -4.73 -4.76
N VAL A 36 -6.30 -4.34 -4.51
CA VAL A 36 -6.85 -3.06 -5.01
C VAL A 36 -6.10 -1.88 -4.40
N ALA A 37 -5.90 -1.87 -3.08
CA ALA A 37 -5.16 -0.80 -2.40
C ALA A 37 -3.72 -0.69 -2.91
N GLY A 38 -3.03 -1.82 -3.06
CA GLY A 38 -1.68 -1.88 -3.63
C GLY A 38 -1.64 -1.37 -5.08
N GLY A 39 -2.61 -1.76 -5.91
CA GLY A 39 -2.73 -1.29 -7.29
C GLY A 39 -2.98 0.21 -7.39
N VAL A 40 -3.85 0.76 -6.54
CA VAL A 40 -4.09 2.20 -6.44
C VAL A 40 -2.81 2.93 -6.02
N LEU A 41 -2.13 2.44 -4.99
CA LEU A 41 -0.90 3.05 -4.49
C LEU A 41 0.21 3.04 -5.54
N PHE A 42 0.37 1.94 -6.27
CA PHE A 42 1.33 1.80 -7.35
C PHE A 42 1.02 2.75 -8.52
N THR A 43 -0.26 2.85 -8.89
CA THR A 43 -0.71 3.78 -9.94
C THR A 43 -0.47 5.22 -9.52
N ALA A 44 -0.81 5.57 -8.29
CA ALA A 44 -0.57 6.89 -7.73
C ALA A 44 0.93 7.21 -7.71
N ALA A 45 1.78 6.27 -7.27
CA ALA A 45 3.24 6.43 -7.27
C ALA A 45 3.83 6.68 -8.67
N LYS A 46 3.21 6.15 -9.74
CA LYS A 46 3.59 6.49 -11.12
C LYS A 46 3.17 7.89 -11.55
N LEU A 47 2.03 8.36 -11.06
CA LEU A 47 1.45 9.66 -11.44
C LEU A 47 2.02 10.82 -10.62
N PHE A 48 2.52 10.56 -9.40
CA PHE A 48 3.13 11.58 -8.58
C PHE A 48 4.47 12.04 -9.18
N PRO A 49 4.72 13.37 -9.21
CA PRO A 49 5.97 13.90 -9.70
C PRO A 49 7.13 13.47 -8.79
N ARG A 50 8.25 13.09 -9.38
CA ARG A 50 9.47 12.74 -8.65
C ARG A 50 10.12 13.99 -8.10
N VAL A 51 10.14 14.12 -6.78
CA VAL A 51 10.84 15.19 -6.08
C VAL A 51 12.21 14.67 -5.66
N ALA A 52 13.28 15.37 -6.01
CA ALA A 52 14.62 15.10 -5.50
C ALA A 52 15.23 16.38 -4.91
N VAL A 53 15.90 16.24 -3.77
CA VAL A 53 16.63 17.31 -3.09
C VAL A 53 18.08 16.87 -3.01
N GLU A 54 18.95 17.58 -3.73
CA GLU A 54 20.38 17.27 -3.81
C GLU A 54 21.22 18.46 -3.27
N PRO A 55 22.24 18.20 -2.42
CA PRO A 55 23.21 19.21 -2.04
C PRO A 55 24.19 19.45 -3.19
N VAL A 56 24.26 20.68 -3.69
CA VAL A 56 25.17 21.10 -4.76
C VAL A 56 26.21 22.05 -4.18
N PRO A 57 27.51 21.74 -4.24
CA PRO A 57 28.56 22.66 -3.83
C PRO A 57 28.62 23.87 -4.77
N ASP A 58 28.59 25.06 -4.19
CA ASP A 58 28.76 26.34 -4.88
C ASP A 58 30.27 26.67 -4.98
N ALA A 59 30.68 27.41 -6.01
CA ALA A 59 32.06 27.86 -6.20
C ALA A 59 32.58 28.73 -5.03
N SER A 60 31.68 29.24 -4.20
CA SER A 60 31.99 29.99 -2.96
C SER A 60 32.25 29.11 -1.72
N GLY A 61 32.34 27.78 -1.86
CA GLY A 61 32.54 26.85 -0.75
C GLY A 61 31.30 26.60 0.11
N ARG A 62 30.12 27.10 -0.31
CA ARG A 62 28.83 26.91 0.36
C ARG A 62 28.04 25.78 -0.30
N THR A 63 27.30 25.01 0.49
CA THR A 63 26.39 23.98 -0.05
C THR A 63 25.01 24.60 -0.30
N ARG A 64 24.51 24.53 -1.53
CA ARG A 64 23.13 24.92 -1.88
C ARG A 64 22.26 23.67 -2.02
N MET A 65 21.03 23.72 -1.54
CA MET A 65 20.04 22.69 -1.85
C MET A 65 19.40 22.97 -3.21
N ARG A 66 19.51 22.01 -4.13
CA ARG A 66 18.79 22.03 -5.40
C ARG A 66 17.61 21.09 -5.30
N MET A 67 16.41 21.64 -5.46
CA MET A 67 15.18 20.87 -5.54
C MET A 67 14.80 20.69 -7.01
N THR A 68 14.51 19.44 -7.40
CA THR A 68 14.04 19.12 -8.74
C THR A 68 12.68 18.43 -8.66
N LEU A 69 11.81 18.75 -9.63
CA LEU A 69 10.53 18.11 -9.87
C LEU A 69 10.59 17.46 -11.24
N ASN A 70 10.48 16.14 -11.32
CA ASN A 70 10.64 15.37 -12.55
C ASN A 70 11.95 15.70 -13.29
N GLY A 71 13.05 15.87 -12.54
CA GLY A 71 14.37 16.24 -13.09
C GLY A 71 14.51 17.69 -13.54
N ARG A 72 13.45 18.51 -13.46
CA ARG A 72 13.52 19.94 -13.74
C ARG A 72 13.72 20.72 -12.45
N PRO A 73 14.66 21.69 -12.39
CA PRO A 73 14.87 22.48 -11.19
C PRO A 73 13.61 23.29 -10.87
N ILE A 74 13.15 23.21 -9.63
CA ILE A 74 12.08 24.08 -9.14
C ILE A 74 12.72 25.44 -8.90
N ARG A 75 12.45 26.41 -9.78
CA ARG A 75 12.80 27.80 -9.48
C ARG A 75 11.86 28.24 -8.35
N ALA A 76 12.38 28.27 -7.12
CA ALA A 76 11.72 29.02 -6.06
C ALA A 76 11.47 30.43 -6.62
N ALA A 77 10.20 30.85 -6.65
CA ALA A 77 9.78 32.14 -7.17
C ALA A 77 10.49 33.24 -6.38
N ARG A 78 11.66 33.65 -6.85
CA ARG A 78 12.41 34.78 -6.32
C ARG A 78 11.78 36.03 -6.94
N GLY A 79 10.63 36.45 -6.41
CA GLY A 79 9.87 37.55 -7.01
C GLY A 79 8.60 37.96 -6.27
N ALA A 80 8.63 38.09 -4.94
CA ALA A 80 7.54 38.73 -4.19
C ALA A 80 8.09 39.38 -2.90
N HIS A 81 9.05 40.28 -3.04
CA HIS A 81 9.37 41.33 -2.06
C HIS A 81 10.26 42.35 -2.78
N ARG A 82 9.61 43.23 -3.55
CA ARG A 82 10.11 44.58 -3.80
C ARG A 82 9.22 45.52 -3.01
#